data_AF-A0A7X8M0Y7-F1
#
_entry.id   AF-A0A7X8M0Y7-F1
#
_cell.length_a   1.000
_cell.length_b   1.000
_cell.length_c   1.000
_cell.angle_alpha   90.00
_cell.angle_beta   90.00
_cell.angle_gamma   90.00
#
_symmetry.space_group_name_H-M   'P 1'
#
loop_
_entity.id
_entity.type
_entity.pdbx_description
1 polymer ?
#
loop_
_entity_poly.entity_id
_entity_poly.type
_entity_poly.pdbx_seq_one_letter_code
_entity_poly.pdbx_strand_id
1 'polypeptide(L)'
;EKVLKVQEPYKKANRKFHPENTVIKVGNVSVGAKDLVVIAGPCSVESEEQITQIAHQVKNFGASMLRGGAFKPRTSPYAFQGLRTEGLMLLKRAGDAAGLPIVSEITNPIYLEIFDQYVDLIQVGARNMQNFELLKELGRIKKPILLKRGFANTIEELLMACEYIMNEGNQNVILCERGIRTHESYTRNTLDLSAVPALKRISHLPVLVDPSHGSGLSWMVEPLSKAAIAAGADGVIIEVHNNPVKALSDGPQSITPSEFSYIMPKLREYARLEGRHVSIPHTVAYAGTPGSFANEAAEKIYPTHALTGLEHFEDVFEAVLSNRIEIGVVPVENSLAGKVDKVQNLLENANIEIINRIKLPIKQMLVAPAGTELSSIRKIYSHEKALEQCKNFLSTMPECRLIPYSTTSAAAAAVAAINDKCSAAIASETAARLNRLEIIKDSIQDEEENYTEFVVFRSKK
;
A
#
# COMPACT_ATOMS: atom_id res chain seq x y z
N GLU A 1 -16.26 52.44 -16.86
CA GLU A 1 -15.26 52.41 -15.78
C GLU A 1 -14.79 50.98 -15.55
N LYS A 2 -13.47 50.73 -15.51
CA LYS A 2 -12.90 49.43 -15.12
C LYS A 2 -12.49 49.55 -13.65
N VAL A 3 -13.27 48.95 -12.75
CA VAL A 3 -12.89 48.82 -11.35
C VAL A 3 -11.68 47.91 -11.28
N LEU A 4 -10.49 48.48 -11.05
CA LEU A 4 -9.27 47.74 -10.74
C LEU A 4 -9.46 47.09 -9.36
N LYS A 5 -9.69 45.77 -9.34
CA LYS A 5 -9.73 45.00 -8.09
C LYS A 5 -8.36 45.07 -7.42
N VAL A 6 -8.31 45.81 -6.31
CA VAL A 6 -7.20 45.87 -5.39
C VAL A 6 -7.19 44.57 -4.58
N GLN A 7 -6.09 43.81 -4.67
CA GLN A 7 -5.83 42.49 -4.06
C GLN A 7 -6.57 41.30 -4.69
N GLU A 8 -5.84 40.19 -4.86
CA GLU A 8 -6.38 38.87 -5.22
C GLU A 8 -7.48 38.47 -4.21
N PRO A 9 -8.62 37.92 -4.66
CA PRO A 9 -9.81 37.79 -3.82
C PRO A 9 -9.73 36.67 -2.77
N TYR A 10 -8.75 35.78 -2.88
CA TYR A 10 -8.47 34.69 -1.95
C TYR A 10 -7.27 35.09 -1.08
N LYS A 11 -7.49 35.41 0.20
CA LYS A 11 -6.40 35.86 1.10
C LYS A 11 -5.79 34.73 1.91
N LYS A 12 -6.61 33.87 2.50
CA LYS A 12 -6.17 32.77 3.37
C LYS A 12 -5.43 31.68 2.60
N ALA A 13 -5.84 31.39 1.36
CA ALA A 13 -5.21 30.37 0.51
C ALA A 13 -4.00 30.89 -0.28
N ASN A 14 -3.67 32.18 -0.19
CA ASN A 14 -2.73 32.84 -1.09
C ASN A 14 -1.31 32.85 -0.53
N ARG A 15 -0.37 32.42 -1.36
CA ARG A 15 1.05 32.31 -0.98
C ARG A 15 1.67 33.66 -0.58
N LYS A 16 1.18 34.79 -1.09
CA LYS A 16 1.65 36.13 -0.68
C LYS A 16 1.38 36.42 0.78
N PHE A 17 0.30 35.87 1.35
CA PHE A 17 -0.05 36.04 2.75
C PHE A 17 0.45 34.88 3.63
N HIS A 18 0.72 33.73 3.03
CA HIS A 18 1.30 32.57 3.69
C HIS A 18 2.41 31.95 2.79
N PRO A 19 3.66 32.42 2.89
CA PRO A 19 4.74 32.02 1.97
C PRO A 19 5.10 30.54 2.02
N GLU A 20 5.09 29.95 3.22
CA GLU A 20 5.49 28.57 3.47
C GLU A 20 4.45 27.57 2.97
N ASN A 21 4.89 26.38 2.54
CA ASN A 21 3.97 25.31 2.17
C ASN A 21 3.20 24.80 3.39
N THR A 22 1.89 24.62 3.24
CA THR A 22 1.08 23.93 4.25
C THR A 22 1.27 22.42 4.12
N VAL A 23 1.48 21.76 5.26
CA VAL A 23 1.50 20.31 5.37
C VAL A 23 0.28 19.89 6.18
N ILE A 24 -0.57 19.03 5.60
CA ILE A 24 -1.83 18.61 6.21
C ILE A 24 -1.70 17.17 6.70
N LYS A 25 -1.98 16.94 7.98
CA LYS A 25 -2.02 15.60 8.57
C LYS A 25 -3.37 14.94 8.36
N VAL A 26 -3.35 13.73 7.81
CA VAL A 26 -4.51 12.84 7.65
C VAL A 26 -4.14 11.51 8.31
N GLY A 27 -4.59 11.30 9.55
CA GLY A 27 -4.11 10.19 10.37
C GLY A 27 -2.59 10.23 10.53
N ASN A 28 -1.92 9.17 10.08
CA ASN A 28 -0.45 9.04 10.07
C ASN A 28 0.23 9.58 8.80
N VAL A 29 -0.51 10.09 7.81
CA VAL A 29 0.02 10.58 6.53
C VAL A 29 0.12 12.11 6.53
N SER A 30 1.19 12.64 5.94
CA SER A 30 1.41 14.10 5.78
C SER A 30 1.35 14.50 4.31
N VAL A 31 0.30 15.22 3.91
CA VAL A 31 0.09 15.69 2.53
C VAL A 31 0.74 17.06 2.33
N GLY A 32 1.50 17.24 1.24
CA GLY A 32 2.29 18.46 0.98
C GLY A 32 3.70 18.44 1.58
N ALA A 33 4.07 17.36 2.26
CA ALA A 33 5.44 17.11 2.71
C ALA A 33 6.33 16.59 1.57
N LYS A 34 7.58 16.19 1.92
CA LYS A 34 8.50 15.53 0.98
C LYS A 34 7.93 14.24 0.39
N ASP A 35 7.05 13.56 1.11
CA ASP A 35 6.46 12.32 0.65
C ASP A 35 5.33 12.58 -0.37
N LEU A 36 5.43 11.97 -1.56
CA LEU A 36 4.35 11.83 -2.53
C LEU A 36 3.26 10.92 -1.94
N VAL A 37 2.04 11.44 -1.90
CA VAL A 37 0.88 10.71 -1.40
C VAL A 37 0.16 10.01 -2.55
N VAL A 38 -0.07 8.71 -2.42
CA VAL A 38 -0.91 7.95 -3.36
C VAL A 38 -2.16 7.49 -2.64
N ILE A 39 -3.31 8.00 -3.06
CA ILE A 39 -4.63 7.59 -2.56
C ILE A 39 -5.20 6.58 -3.56
N ALA A 40 -5.51 5.36 -3.13
CA ALA A 40 -5.99 4.32 -4.04
C ALA A 40 -7.16 3.55 -3.45
N GLY A 41 -8.03 3.03 -4.31
CA GLY A 41 -9.20 2.24 -3.90
C GLY A 41 -10.34 2.36 -4.90
N PRO A 42 -11.47 1.69 -4.67
CA PRO A 42 -12.51 1.58 -5.68
C PRO A 42 -13.32 2.87 -5.83
N CYS A 43 -13.99 2.98 -6.98
CA CYS A 43 -14.90 4.08 -7.24
C CYS A 43 -16.07 4.11 -6.24
N SER A 44 -16.63 2.93 -5.94
CA SER A 44 -17.70 2.72 -4.97
C SER A 44 -17.34 1.55 -4.06
N VAL A 45 -17.81 1.59 -2.81
CA VAL A 45 -17.78 0.42 -1.92
C VAL A 45 -18.94 -0.48 -2.30
N GLU A 46 -18.63 -1.73 -2.67
CA GLU A 46 -19.62 -2.66 -3.25
C GLU A 46 -19.95 -3.83 -2.31
N SER A 47 -18.95 -4.36 -1.60
CA SER A 47 -19.11 -5.40 -0.58
C SER A 47 -17.94 -5.38 0.41
N GLU A 48 -18.08 -6.10 1.53
CA GLU A 48 -16.99 -6.25 2.52
C GLU A 48 -15.76 -6.94 1.92
N GLU A 49 -15.96 -8.01 1.14
CA GLU A 49 -14.89 -8.77 0.50
C GLU A 49 -14.13 -7.89 -0.50
N GLN A 50 -14.86 -7.12 -1.32
CA GLN A 50 -14.29 -6.24 -2.32
C GLN A 50 -13.37 -5.19 -1.67
N ILE A 51 -13.88 -4.43 -0.70
CA ILE A 51 -13.12 -3.34 -0.11
C ILE A 51 -11.96 -3.84 0.77
N THR A 52 -12.13 -4.95 1.49
CA THR A 52 -11.09 -5.56 2.32
C THR A 52 -9.92 -6.04 1.47
N GLN A 53 -10.20 -6.75 0.37
CA GLN A 53 -9.15 -7.19 -0.56
C GLN A 53 -8.40 -6.01 -1.17
N ILE A 54 -9.11 -4.97 -1.61
CA ILE A 54 -8.46 -3.79 -2.19
C ILE A 54 -7.59 -3.08 -1.17
N ALA A 55 -8.08 -2.89 0.06
CA ALA A 55 -7.33 -2.21 1.10
C ALA A 55 -5.95 -2.86 1.32
N HIS A 56 -5.90 -4.17 1.47
CA HIS A 56 -4.64 -4.90 1.60
C HIS A 56 -3.77 -4.82 0.34
N GLN A 57 -4.36 -4.99 -0.85
CA GLN A 57 -3.60 -4.98 -2.10
C GLN A 57 -2.97 -3.62 -2.38
N VAL A 58 -3.74 -2.52 -2.27
CA VAL A 58 -3.19 -1.18 -2.53
C VAL A 58 -2.19 -0.77 -1.46
N LYS A 59 -2.40 -1.17 -0.20
CA LYS A 59 -1.41 -1.00 0.88
C LYS A 59 -0.09 -1.67 0.52
N ASN A 60 -0.13 -2.94 0.13
CA ASN A 60 1.06 -3.74 -0.20
C ASN A 60 1.87 -3.13 -1.35
N PHE A 61 1.22 -2.42 -2.27
CA PHE A 61 1.88 -1.76 -3.39
C PHE A 61 2.30 -0.31 -3.12
N GLY A 62 2.00 0.22 -1.92
CA GLY A 62 2.51 1.52 -1.44
C GLY A 62 1.48 2.66 -1.46
N ALA A 63 0.18 2.37 -1.50
CA ALA A 63 -0.83 3.40 -1.26
C ALA A 63 -0.72 3.93 0.17
N SER A 64 -0.86 5.24 0.33
CA SER A 64 -0.81 5.93 1.62
C SER A 64 -2.19 6.02 2.28
N MET A 65 -3.26 6.04 1.49
CA MET A 65 -4.65 6.13 1.98
C MET A 65 -5.58 5.27 1.12
N LEU A 66 -6.68 4.82 1.72
CA LEU A 66 -7.73 4.06 1.06
C LEU A 66 -8.89 4.98 0.68
N ARG A 67 -9.25 5.04 -0.61
CA ARG A 67 -10.46 5.76 -1.04
C ARG A 67 -11.63 4.83 -1.32
N GLY A 68 -12.85 5.29 -1.07
CA GLY A 68 -14.07 4.55 -1.44
C GLY A 68 -15.32 5.42 -1.40
N GLY A 69 -16.13 5.39 -2.46
CA GLY A 69 -17.37 6.15 -2.51
C GLY A 69 -18.51 5.42 -1.80
N ALA A 70 -18.89 5.89 -0.61
CA ALA A 70 -20.07 5.38 0.11
C ALA A 70 -21.38 6.04 -0.37
N PHE A 71 -21.31 7.32 -0.74
CA PHE A 71 -22.41 8.11 -1.29
C PHE A 71 -22.08 8.50 -2.74
N LYS A 72 -22.92 8.12 -3.71
CA LYS A 72 -22.63 8.36 -5.13
C LYS A 72 -23.59 9.38 -5.74
N PRO A 73 -23.13 10.60 -6.09
CA PRO A 73 -23.95 11.54 -6.85
C PRO A 73 -24.00 11.09 -8.31
N ARG A 74 -25.12 10.49 -8.72
CA ARG A 74 -25.32 9.96 -10.09
C ARG A 74 -26.22 10.88 -10.90
N THR A 75 -25.93 10.97 -12.21
CA THR A 75 -26.78 11.68 -13.17
C THR A 75 -28.15 10.98 -13.35
N SER A 76 -28.18 9.65 -13.25
CA SER A 76 -29.42 8.86 -13.31
C SER A 76 -29.84 8.40 -11.91
N PRO A 77 -31.13 8.55 -11.52
CA PRO A 77 -31.63 8.09 -10.23
C PRO A 77 -31.69 6.55 -10.13
N TYR A 78 -31.67 5.83 -11.25
CA TYR A 78 -31.72 4.36 -11.30
C TYR A 78 -30.35 3.70 -11.15
N ALA A 79 -29.28 4.49 -11.19
CA ALA A 79 -27.92 3.97 -11.01
C ALA A 79 -27.64 3.67 -9.53
N PHE A 80 -26.67 2.79 -9.26
CA PHE A 80 -26.22 2.49 -7.90
C PHE A 80 -25.83 3.78 -7.15
N GLN A 81 -26.51 4.03 -6.03
CA GLN A 81 -26.38 5.24 -5.21
C GLN A 81 -25.31 5.11 -4.10
N GLY A 82 -24.68 3.95 -3.98
CA GLY A 82 -23.78 3.60 -2.89
C GLY A 82 -24.51 2.99 -1.68
N LEU A 83 -23.76 2.25 -0.85
CA LEU A 83 -24.26 1.61 0.38
C LEU A 83 -24.46 2.62 1.54
N ARG A 84 -24.19 3.92 1.31
CA ARG A 84 -24.33 5.00 2.31
C ARG A 84 -23.56 4.66 3.60
N THR A 85 -24.18 4.82 4.76
CA THR A 85 -23.59 4.55 6.08
C THR A 85 -22.94 3.17 6.16
N GLU A 86 -23.58 2.12 5.65
CA GLU A 86 -23.01 0.77 5.64
C GLU A 86 -21.70 0.72 4.84
N GLY A 87 -21.68 1.30 3.64
CA GLY A 87 -20.47 1.40 2.82
C GLY A 87 -19.35 2.18 3.50
N LEU A 88 -19.69 3.21 4.28
CA LEU A 88 -18.71 3.97 5.05
C LEU A 88 -18.11 3.13 6.19
N MET A 89 -18.93 2.31 6.87
CA MET A 89 -18.45 1.41 7.92
C MET A 89 -17.56 0.31 7.35
N LEU A 90 -17.93 -0.26 6.20
CA LEU A 90 -17.09 -1.23 5.49
C LEU A 90 -15.74 -0.64 5.09
N LEU A 91 -15.76 0.60 4.55
CA LEU A 91 -14.53 1.33 4.21
C LEU A 91 -13.64 1.56 5.44
N LYS A 92 -14.24 1.98 6.56
CA LYS A 92 -13.51 2.21 7.81
C LYS A 92 -12.87 0.93 8.33
N ARG A 93 -13.63 -0.17 8.41
CA ARG A 93 -13.11 -1.48 8.83
C ARG A 93 -11.96 -1.95 7.96
N ALA A 94 -12.08 -1.84 6.64
CA ALA A 94 -11.01 -2.22 5.71
C ALA A 94 -9.77 -1.32 5.82
N GLY A 95 -9.97 -0.01 5.98
CA GLY A 95 -8.89 0.95 6.25
C GLY A 95 -8.13 0.62 7.53
N ASP A 96 -8.85 0.37 8.63
CA ASP A 96 -8.24 0.00 9.92
C ASP A 96 -7.48 -1.33 9.82
N ALA A 97 -8.06 -2.34 9.18
CA ALA A 97 -7.42 -3.64 8.98
C ALA A 97 -6.13 -3.56 8.14
N ALA A 98 -6.07 -2.64 7.17
CA ALA A 98 -4.89 -2.42 6.32
C ALA A 98 -3.93 -1.34 6.87
N GLY A 99 -4.27 -0.67 7.97
CA GLY A 99 -3.52 0.48 8.48
C GLY A 99 -3.45 1.64 7.46
N LEU A 100 -4.59 1.98 6.85
CA LEU A 100 -4.77 3.07 5.89
C LEU A 100 -5.84 4.05 6.39
N PRO A 101 -5.51 5.36 6.50
CA PRO A 101 -6.54 6.39 6.64
C PRO A 101 -7.51 6.37 5.46
N ILE A 102 -8.78 6.65 5.71
CA ILE A 102 -9.83 6.56 4.68
C ILE A 102 -10.21 7.92 4.09
N VAL A 103 -10.53 7.91 2.80
CA VAL A 103 -11.02 9.04 2.02
C VAL A 103 -12.39 8.72 1.43
N SER A 104 -13.40 9.52 1.72
CA SER A 104 -14.77 9.32 1.22
C SER A 104 -15.43 10.65 0.86
N GLU A 105 -16.32 10.62 -0.13
CA GLU A 105 -17.01 11.81 -0.63
C GLU A 105 -18.27 12.14 0.16
N ILE A 106 -18.34 13.36 0.71
CA ILE A 106 -19.56 13.91 1.29
C ILE A 106 -20.37 14.63 0.21
N THR A 107 -21.66 14.34 0.15
CA THR A 107 -22.56 14.94 -0.85
C THR A 107 -23.55 15.94 -0.24
N ASN A 108 -23.78 15.88 1.07
CA ASN A 108 -24.78 16.69 1.77
C ASN A 108 -24.35 16.94 3.23
N PRO A 109 -24.54 18.16 3.77
CA PRO A 109 -24.22 18.50 5.17
C PRO A 109 -24.90 17.62 6.23
N ILE A 110 -26.05 17.01 5.93
CA ILE A 110 -26.76 16.13 6.88
C ILE A 110 -25.91 14.93 7.32
N TYR A 111 -24.91 14.55 6.52
CA TYR A 111 -23.99 13.45 6.84
C TYR A 111 -22.72 13.92 7.56
N LEU A 112 -22.61 15.18 7.95
CA LEU A 112 -21.36 15.72 8.50
C LEU A 112 -20.93 15.00 9.78
N GLU A 113 -21.87 14.71 10.68
CA GLU A 113 -21.59 14.03 11.95
C GLU A 113 -20.94 12.66 11.73
N ILE A 114 -21.52 11.84 10.84
CA ILE A 114 -20.95 10.52 10.54
C ILE A 114 -19.61 10.62 9.80
N PHE A 115 -19.43 11.63 8.94
CA PHE A 115 -18.14 11.85 8.28
C PHE A 115 -17.06 12.30 9.27
N ASP A 116 -17.39 13.20 10.20
CA ASP A 116 -16.46 13.67 11.24
C ASP A 116 -16.03 12.52 12.17
N GLN A 117 -16.94 11.58 12.45
CA GLN A 117 -16.60 10.42 13.27
C GLN A 117 -15.70 9.40 12.56
N TYR A 118 -15.98 9.06 11.31
CA TYR A 118 -15.38 7.87 10.68
C TYR A 118 -14.39 8.15 9.55
N VAL A 119 -14.41 9.34 8.94
CA VAL A 119 -13.58 9.65 7.77
C VAL A 119 -12.36 10.47 8.18
N ASP A 120 -11.18 10.10 7.66
CA ASP A 120 -9.92 10.80 7.97
C ASP A 120 -9.69 12.00 7.05
N LEU A 121 -10.09 11.88 5.77
CA LEU A 121 -10.06 12.96 4.77
C LEU A 121 -11.41 13.03 4.04
N ILE A 122 -12.14 14.12 4.26
CA ILE A 122 -13.46 14.31 3.66
C ILE A 122 -13.29 14.89 2.25
N GLN A 123 -13.73 14.16 1.23
CA GLN A 123 -13.69 14.62 -0.16
C GLN A 123 -14.95 15.43 -0.50
N VAL A 124 -14.76 16.60 -1.09
CA VAL A 124 -15.81 17.33 -1.82
C VAL A 124 -15.62 17.07 -3.30
N GLY A 125 -16.59 16.37 -3.90
CA GLY A 125 -16.56 16.05 -5.34
C GLY A 125 -16.73 17.29 -6.22
N ALA A 126 -16.28 17.19 -7.48
CA ALA A 126 -16.30 18.29 -8.45
C ALA A 126 -17.68 18.95 -8.66
N ARG A 127 -18.78 18.19 -8.50
CA ARG A 127 -20.16 18.71 -8.62
C ARG A 127 -20.58 19.58 -7.45
N ASN A 128 -19.93 19.42 -6.30
CA ASN A 128 -20.20 20.15 -5.06
C ASN A 128 -19.14 21.22 -4.77
N MET A 129 -18.19 21.48 -5.68
CA MET A 129 -17.15 22.49 -5.46
C MET A 129 -17.74 23.90 -5.21
N GLN A 130 -18.93 24.20 -5.72
CA GLN A 130 -19.65 25.46 -5.47
C GLN A 130 -20.92 25.27 -4.62
N ASN A 131 -21.03 24.15 -3.89
CA ASN A 131 -22.07 23.97 -2.89
C ASN A 131 -21.66 24.72 -1.61
N PHE A 132 -21.79 26.05 -1.63
CA PHE A 132 -21.22 26.92 -0.59
C PHE A 132 -21.74 26.64 0.82
N GLU A 133 -22.99 26.19 0.97
CA GLU A 133 -23.52 25.80 2.28
C GLU A 133 -22.80 24.56 2.82
N LEU A 134 -22.52 23.56 1.96
CA LEU A 134 -21.67 22.44 2.34
C LEU A 134 -20.24 22.87 2.70
N LEU A 135 -19.64 23.77 1.92
CA LEU A 135 -18.29 24.27 2.20
C LEU A 135 -18.20 25.01 3.53
N LYS A 136 -19.21 25.82 3.88
CA LYS A 136 -19.26 26.54 5.15
C LYS A 136 -19.34 25.57 6.33
N GLU A 137 -20.22 24.57 6.27
CA GLU A 137 -20.33 23.57 7.33
C GLU A 137 -19.03 22.76 7.50
N LEU A 138 -18.38 22.38 6.39
CA LEU A 138 -17.05 21.74 6.42
C LEU A 138 -15.95 22.64 7.00
N GLY A 139 -16.12 23.96 6.85
CA GLY A 139 -15.23 24.96 7.42
C GLY A 139 -15.32 25.10 8.94
N ARG A 140 -16.40 24.60 9.56
CA ARG A 140 -16.63 24.66 11.02
C ARG A 140 -16.13 23.44 11.78
N ILE A 141 -15.78 22.37 11.07
CA ILE A 141 -15.14 21.17 11.65
C ILE A 141 -13.62 21.23 11.48
N LYS A 142 -12.90 20.31 12.13
CA LYS A 142 -11.43 20.28 12.08
C LYS A 142 -10.85 19.24 11.11
N LYS A 143 -11.69 18.42 10.49
CA LYS A 143 -11.23 17.38 9.57
C LYS A 143 -10.60 17.96 8.31
N PRO A 144 -9.51 17.35 7.81
CA PRO A 144 -8.97 17.67 6.50
C PRO A 144 -10.01 17.51 5.38
N ILE A 145 -9.99 18.45 4.44
CA ILE A 145 -10.89 18.47 3.28
C ILE A 145 -10.10 18.31 1.99
N LEU A 146 -10.47 17.36 1.14
CA LEU A 146 -9.98 17.23 -0.23
C LEU A 146 -10.99 17.88 -1.19
N LEU A 147 -10.67 19.06 -1.70
CA LEU A 147 -11.54 19.83 -2.59
C LEU A 147 -11.19 19.56 -4.07
N LYS A 148 -12.07 18.83 -4.76
CA LYS A 148 -11.92 18.59 -6.21
C LYS A 148 -12.39 19.78 -7.03
N ARG A 149 -11.58 20.19 -8.01
CA ARG A 149 -11.95 21.23 -8.97
C ARG A 149 -13.23 20.86 -9.73
N GLY A 150 -14.17 21.79 -9.80
CA GLY A 150 -15.35 21.67 -10.63
C GLY A 150 -14.95 21.70 -12.11
N PHE A 151 -15.56 20.83 -12.92
CA PHE A 151 -15.12 20.61 -14.31
C PHE A 151 -15.29 21.83 -15.21
N ALA A 152 -16.02 22.87 -14.82
CA ALA A 152 -16.16 24.10 -15.60
C ALA A 152 -15.52 25.32 -14.90
N ASN A 153 -14.82 25.11 -13.78
CA ASN A 153 -14.37 26.19 -12.94
C ASN A 153 -12.92 26.60 -13.23
N THR A 154 -12.66 27.89 -13.07
CA THR A 154 -11.31 28.46 -13.14
C THR A 154 -10.50 28.15 -11.89
N ILE A 155 -9.19 28.37 -11.95
CA ILE A 155 -8.30 28.26 -10.78
C ILE A 155 -8.70 29.26 -9.69
N GLU A 156 -9.11 30.49 -10.06
CA GLU A 156 -9.60 31.49 -9.10
C GLU A 156 -10.86 31.00 -8.39
N GLU A 157 -11.82 30.44 -9.10
CA GLU A 157 -13.05 29.89 -8.49
C GLU A 157 -12.77 28.70 -7.56
N LEU A 158 -11.79 27.85 -7.89
CA LEU A 158 -11.32 26.79 -6.99
C LEU A 158 -10.75 27.37 -5.68
N LEU A 159 -9.88 28.37 -5.78
CA LEU A 159 -9.29 29.01 -4.60
C LEU A 159 -10.34 29.78 -3.79
N MET A 160 -11.32 30.40 -4.44
CA MET A 160 -12.44 31.02 -3.74
C MET A 160 -13.35 30.00 -3.04
N ALA A 161 -13.58 28.82 -3.64
CA ALA A 161 -14.28 27.74 -2.95
C ALA A 161 -13.50 27.25 -1.71
N CYS A 162 -12.17 27.18 -1.81
CA CYS A 162 -11.30 26.91 -0.66
C CYS A 162 -11.43 27.99 0.42
N GLU A 163 -11.51 29.27 0.04
CA GLU A 163 -11.72 30.37 1.00
C GLU A 163 -13.02 30.24 1.80
N TYR A 164 -14.11 29.72 1.24
CA TYR A 164 -15.32 29.48 2.02
C TYR A 164 -15.08 28.54 3.21
N ILE A 165 -14.29 27.48 3.00
CA ILE A 165 -13.91 26.53 4.06
C ILE A 165 -12.98 27.22 5.06
N MET A 166 -11.92 27.87 4.57
CA MET A 166 -10.89 28.50 5.42
C MET A 166 -11.44 29.70 6.19
N ASN A 167 -12.43 30.41 5.65
CA ASN A 167 -13.04 31.57 6.28
C ASN A 167 -13.82 31.20 7.54
N GLU A 168 -14.53 30.07 7.53
CA GLU A 168 -15.28 29.56 8.68
C GLU A 168 -14.37 28.94 9.76
N GLY A 169 -13.11 28.62 9.45
CA GLY A 169 -12.09 28.29 10.44
C GLY A 169 -11.14 27.16 10.05
N ASN A 170 -11.54 26.26 9.15
CA ASN A 170 -10.76 25.08 8.80
C ASN A 170 -9.67 25.37 7.76
N GLN A 171 -8.41 25.42 8.19
CA GLN A 171 -7.25 25.66 7.31
C GLN A 171 -6.74 24.39 6.61
N ASN A 172 -7.30 23.22 6.91
CA ASN A 172 -6.81 21.93 6.43
C ASN A 172 -7.43 21.55 5.08
N VAL A 173 -7.13 22.31 4.02
CA VAL A 173 -7.66 22.06 2.68
C VAL A 173 -6.58 21.58 1.71
N ILE A 174 -6.85 20.45 1.05
CA ILE A 174 -6.03 19.87 -0.02
C ILE A 174 -6.78 20.11 -1.34
N LEU A 175 -6.10 20.67 -2.34
CA LEU A 175 -6.68 20.90 -3.67
C LEU A 175 -6.50 19.66 -4.55
N CYS A 176 -7.45 19.38 -5.43
CA CYS A 176 -7.34 18.26 -6.38
C CYS A 176 -7.79 18.66 -7.79
N GLU A 177 -6.85 18.69 -8.73
CA GLU A 177 -7.13 18.79 -10.16
C GLU A 177 -7.67 17.45 -10.66
N ARG A 178 -8.68 17.47 -11.55
CA ARG A 178 -9.40 16.26 -11.98
C ARG A 178 -9.97 16.34 -13.40
N GLY A 179 -9.47 17.29 -14.17
CA GLY A 179 -9.88 17.63 -15.52
C GLY A 179 -11.05 18.60 -15.60
N ILE A 180 -10.98 19.44 -16.63
CA ILE A 180 -12.00 20.40 -17.02
C ILE A 180 -12.74 19.93 -18.28
N ARG A 181 -13.98 20.38 -18.44
CA ARG A 181 -14.82 20.15 -19.60
C ARG A 181 -14.34 21.05 -20.73
N THR A 182 -14.12 20.46 -21.88
CA THR A 182 -13.78 21.15 -23.12
C THR A 182 -14.64 20.60 -24.25
N HIS A 183 -14.29 20.93 -25.50
CA HIS A 183 -14.91 20.36 -26.70
C HIS A 183 -14.29 19.00 -27.08
N GLU A 184 -13.16 18.62 -26.48
CA GLU A 184 -12.53 17.31 -26.71
C GLU A 184 -13.47 16.19 -26.24
N SER A 185 -13.62 15.16 -27.07
CA SER A 185 -14.57 14.06 -26.86
C SER A 185 -13.90 12.70 -26.65
N TYR A 186 -12.60 12.57 -26.93
CA TYR A 186 -11.86 11.33 -26.71
C TYR A 186 -11.69 11.02 -25.22
N THR A 187 -11.41 12.03 -24.41
CA THR A 187 -11.32 11.92 -22.95
C THR A 187 -12.56 12.47 -22.27
N ARG A 188 -12.93 11.90 -21.12
CA ARG A 188 -14.08 12.35 -20.30
C ARG A 188 -13.95 13.82 -19.88
N ASN A 189 -12.75 14.25 -19.52
CA ASN A 189 -12.37 15.65 -19.29
C ASN A 189 -10.98 15.87 -19.88
N THR A 190 -10.60 17.12 -20.13
CA THR A 190 -9.21 17.46 -20.43
C THR A 190 -8.47 17.71 -19.12
N LEU A 191 -7.47 16.88 -18.80
CA LEU A 191 -6.68 17.05 -17.59
C LEU A 191 -5.80 18.30 -17.70
N ASP A 192 -6.07 19.31 -16.89
CA ASP A 192 -5.33 20.57 -16.88
C ASP A 192 -4.10 20.48 -15.98
N LEU A 193 -3.03 19.84 -16.49
CA LEU A 193 -1.77 19.74 -15.76
C LEU A 193 -1.11 21.10 -15.48
N SER A 194 -1.46 22.15 -16.24
CA SER A 194 -0.95 23.50 -15.99
C SER A 194 -1.46 24.08 -14.66
N ALA A 195 -2.61 23.59 -14.17
CA ALA A 195 -3.15 23.97 -12.88
C ALA A 195 -2.23 23.59 -11.71
N VAL A 196 -1.45 22.51 -11.83
CA VAL A 196 -0.53 22.06 -10.77
C VAL A 196 0.54 23.11 -10.46
N PRO A 197 1.45 23.47 -11.39
CA PRO A 197 2.48 24.48 -11.11
C PRO A 197 1.86 25.87 -10.87
N ALA A 198 0.72 26.19 -11.49
CA ALA A 198 0.02 27.45 -11.22
C ALA A 198 -0.44 27.55 -9.76
N LEU A 199 -1.16 26.53 -9.26
CA LEU A 199 -1.61 26.45 -7.87
C LEU A 199 -0.44 26.43 -6.90
N LYS A 200 0.61 25.63 -7.18
CA LYS A 200 1.83 25.60 -6.35
C LYS A 200 2.51 26.97 -6.28
N ARG A 201 2.41 27.81 -7.31
CA ARG A 201 2.96 29.17 -7.32
C ARG A 201 2.11 30.16 -6.52
N ILE A 202 0.79 30.16 -6.71
CA ILE A 202 -0.11 31.20 -6.16
C ILE A 202 -0.73 30.84 -4.81
N SER A 203 -0.73 29.56 -4.44
CA SER A 203 -1.24 29.05 -3.18
C SER A 203 -0.18 28.23 -2.45
N HIS A 204 -0.28 28.19 -1.13
CA HIS A 204 0.57 27.37 -0.25
C HIS A 204 -0.01 25.97 0.02
N LEU A 205 -1.23 25.70 -0.43
CA LEU A 205 -1.94 24.45 -0.14
C LEU A 205 -1.37 23.27 -0.96
N PRO A 206 -1.47 22.04 -0.44
CA PRO A 206 -1.11 20.85 -1.21
C PRO A 206 -2.03 20.66 -2.42
N VAL A 207 -1.47 20.18 -3.53
CA VAL A 207 -2.17 19.96 -4.81
C VAL A 207 -2.03 18.50 -5.25
N LEU A 208 -3.14 17.76 -5.27
CA LEU A 208 -3.22 16.41 -5.82
C LEU A 208 -3.79 16.42 -7.24
N VAL A 209 -3.63 15.29 -7.94
CA VAL A 209 -4.23 15.07 -9.27
C VAL A 209 -5.02 13.76 -9.30
N ASP A 210 -6.20 13.78 -9.92
CA ASP A 210 -7.04 12.61 -10.19
C ASP A 210 -6.92 12.20 -11.68
N PRO A 211 -5.97 11.31 -12.03
CA PRO A 211 -5.79 10.86 -13.41
C PRO A 211 -6.95 9.99 -13.91
N SER A 212 -7.61 9.24 -13.01
CA SER A 212 -8.70 8.31 -13.37
C SER A 212 -9.93 9.07 -13.88
N HIS A 213 -10.40 10.08 -13.13
CA HIS A 213 -11.53 10.90 -13.57
C HIS A 213 -11.13 11.99 -14.56
N GLY A 214 -9.86 12.38 -14.58
CA GLY A 214 -9.27 13.28 -15.56
C GLY A 214 -9.52 12.77 -16.97
N SER A 215 -8.98 11.60 -17.31
CA SER A 215 -9.16 11.00 -18.64
C SER A 215 -10.47 10.22 -18.79
N GLY A 216 -10.90 9.52 -17.74
CA GLY A 216 -11.95 8.50 -17.85
C GLY A 216 -11.51 7.21 -18.56
N LEU A 217 -10.20 6.98 -18.72
CA LEU A 217 -9.63 5.84 -19.44
C LEU A 217 -8.51 5.18 -18.61
N SER A 218 -8.63 3.87 -18.35
CA SER A 218 -7.69 3.12 -17.49
C SER A 218 -6.25 3.17 -18.00
N TRP A 219 -6.02 3.02 -19.32
CA TRP A 219 -4.68 3.04 -19.90
C TRP A 219 -3.97 4.40 -19.74
N MET A 220 -4.72 5.49 -19.59
CA MET A 220 -4.18 6.83 -19.36
C MET A 220 -3.81 7.08 -17.90
N VAL A 221 -4.23 6.22 -16.96
CA VAL A 221 -3.93 6.40 -15.52
C VAL A 221 -2.43 6.44 -15.27
N GLU A 222 -1.66 5.50 -15.83
CA GLU A 222 -0.20 5.48 -15.68
C GLU A 222 0.48 6.76 -16.23
N PRO A 223 0.36 7.10 -17.53
CA PRO A 223 1.06 8.25 -18.08
C PRO A 223 0.63 9.58 -17.45
N LEU A 224 -0.65 9.75 -17.12
CA LEU A 224 -1.13 10.98 -16.49
C LEU A 224 -0.69 11.09 -15.02
N SER A 225 -0.55 9.96 -14.31
CA SER A 225 0.03 9.97 -12.95
C SER A 225 1.49 10.41 -12.97
N LYS A 226 2.28 9.89 -13.92
CA LYS A 226 3.68 10.30 -14.11
C LYS A 226 3.80 11.78 -14.45
N ALA A 227 2.97 12.26 -15.38
CA ALA A 227 2.96 13.65 -15.79
C ALA A 227 2.53 14.59 -14.65
N ALA A 228 1.56 14.18 -13.82
CA ALA A 228 1.16 14.93 -12.64
C ALA A 228 2.30 15.09 -11.63
N ILE A 229 3.04 14.02 -11.36
CA ILE A 229 4.20 14.05 -10.46
C ILE A 229 5.28 14.99 -11.02
N ALA A 230 5.66 14.81 -12.29
CA ALA A 230 6.64 15.66 -12.97
C ALA A 230 6.21 17.14 -13.06
N ALA A 231 4.90 17.43 -13.01
CA ALA A 231 4.39 18.80 -12.95
C ALA A 231 4.46 19.42 -11.54
N GLY A 232 4.89 18.65 -10.53
CA GLY A 232 5.05 19.10 -9.15
C GLY A 232 3.85 18.80 -8.23
N ALA A 233 2.99 17.84 -8.59
CA ALA A 233 1.86 17.46 -7.74
C ALA A 233 2.34 16.83 -6.42
N ASP A 234 1.62 17.14 -5.33
CA ASP A 234 1.88 16.60 -4.00
C ASP A 234 1.44 15.14 -3.85
N GLY A 235 0.64 14.63 -4.79
CA GLY A 235 0.17 13.26 -4.82
C GLY A 235 -0.86 13.00 -5.93
N VAL A 236 -1.31 11.76 -6.02
CA VAL A 236 -2.32 11.31 -6.99
C VAL A 236 -3.42 10.49 -6.30
N ILE A 237 -4.63 10.56 -6.85
CA ILE A 237 -5.79 9.74 -6.43
C ILE A 237 -6.24 8.83 -7.57
N ILE A 238 -6.10 7.51 -7.40
CA ILE A 238 -6.27 6.50 -8.44
C ILE A 238 -7.42 5.55 -8.11
N GLU A 239 -8.26 5.25 -9.09
CA GLU A 239 -9.29 4.23 -8.96
C GLU A 239 -8.75 2.83 -9.24
N VAL A 240 -8.86 1.94 -8.25
CA VAL A 240 -8.43 0.54 -8.33
C VAL A 240 -9.61 -0.36 -7.98
N HIS A 241 -9.94 -1.32 -8.85
CA HIS A 241 -11.05 -2.25 -8.67
C HIS A 241 -10.61 -3.70 -8.91
N ASN A 242 -11.11 -4.65 -8.12
CA ASN A 242 -10.73 -6.08 -8.22
C ASN A 242 -11.15 -6.66 -9.57
N ASN A 243 -12.27 -6.17 -10.11
CA ASN A 243 -12.81 -6.57 -11.39
C ASN A 243 -13.50 -5.39 -12.09
N PRO A 244 -12.76 -4.54 -12.82
CA PRO A 244 -13.32 -3.33 -13.44
C PRO A 244 -14.50 -3.59 -14.39
N VAL A 245 -14.51 -4.75 -15.07
CA VAL A 245 -15.58 -5.16 -16.00
C VAL A 245 -16.93 -5.32 -15.30
N LYS A 246 -16.93 -5.70 -14.01
CA LYS A 246 -18.13 -5.90 -13.21
C LYS A 246 -18.44 -4.77 -12.23
N ALA A 247 -17.68 -3.67 -12.27
CA ALA A 247 -17.85 -2.57 -11.32
C ALA A 247 -19.23 -1.88 -11.47
N LEU A 248 -19.86 -1.54 -10.34
CA LEU A 248 -21.16 -0.85 -10.29
C LEU A 248 -21.08 0.63 -10.71
N SER A 249 -19.86 1.16 -10.81
CA SER A 249 -19.57 2.51 -11.28
C SER A 249 -18.15 2.61 -11.82
N ASP A 250 -17.98 3.40 -12.90
CA ASP A 250 -16.67 3.89 -13.34
C ASP A 250 -15.64 2.76 -13.63
N GLY A 251 -16.14 1.61 -14.11
CA GLY A 251 -15.32 0.49 -14.57
C GLY A 251 -14.28 0.83 -15.64
N PRO A 252 -14.61 1.60 -16.71
CA PRO A 252 -13.68 1.88 -17.81
C PRO A 252 -12.38 2.62 -17.40
N GLN A 253 -12.40 3.39 -16.31
CA GLN A 253 -11.22 4.10 -15.81
C GLN A 253 -10.52 3.43 -14.62
N SER A 254 -11.15 2.41 -14.03
CA SER A 254 -10.58 1.70 -12.88
C SER A 254 -9.51 0.74 -13.38
N ILE A 255 -8.31 0.83 -12.81
CA ILE A 255 -7.25 -0.16 -13.05
C ILE A 255 -7.38 -1.34 -12.08
N THR A 256 -6.72 -2.44 -12.39
CA THR A 256 -6.64 -3.62 -11.52
C THR A 256 -5.53 -3.48 -10.47
N PRO A 257 -5.58 -4.25 -9.37
CA PRO A 257 -4.48 -4.31 -8.40
C PRO A 257 -3.12 -4.69 -9.04
N SER A 258 -3.14 -5.57 -10.05
CA SER A 258 -1.93 -5.97 -10.79
C SER A 258 -1.33 -4.79 -11.56
N GLU A 259 -2.15 -4.04 -12.29
CA GLU A 259 -1.70 -2.81 -12.97
C GLU A 259 -1.20 -1.77 -11.96
N PHE A 260 -1.89 -1.59 -10.84
CA PHE A 260 -1.43 -0.69 -9.77
C PHE A 260 -0.05 -1.09 -9.24
N SER A 261 0.19 -2.39 -9.02
CA SER A 261 1.50 -2.91 -8.60
C SER A 261 2.63 -2.59 -9.58
N TYR A 262 2.31 -2.54 -10.88
CA TYR A 262 3.26 -2.22 -11.95
C TYR A 262 3.50 -0.70 -12.11
N ILE A 263 2.48 0.11 -11.81
CA ILE A 263 2.53 1.57 -11.88
C ILE A 263 3.34 2.14 -10.71
N MET A 264 3.13 1.63 -9.50
CA MET A 264 3.72 2.20 -8.29
C MET A 264 5.25 2.36 -8.33
N PRO A 265 6.07 1.36 -8.73
CA PRO A 265 7.52 1.51 -8.88
C PRO A 265 7.91 2.66 -9.81
N LYS A 266 7.15 2.87 -10.90
CA LYS A 266 7.41 3.96 -11.84
C LYS A 266 7.10 5.31 -11.20
N LEU A 267 6.00 5.43 -10.45
CA LEU A 267 5.69 6.67 -9.73
C LEU A 267 6.77 7.01 -8.70
N ARG A 268 7.42 6.00 -8.09
CA ARG A 268 8.56 6.23 -7.19
C ARG A 268 9.76 6.88 -7.90
N GLU A 269 10.10 6.42 -9.09
CA GLU A 269 11.19 7.02 -9.87
C GLU A 269 10.87 8.46 -10.24
N TYR A 270 9.64 8.75 -10.68
CA TYR A 270 9.23 10.13 -10.98
C TYR A 270 9.24 11.01 -9.72
N ALA A 271 8.79 10.50 -8.57
CA ALA A 271 8.87 11.23 -7.32
C ALA A 271 10.32 11.56 -6.97
N ARG A 272 11.24 10.59 -7.12
CA ARG A 272 12.67 10.75 -6.85
C ARG A 272 13.29 11.82 -7.74
N LEU A 273 12.94 11.86 -9.03
CA LEU A 273 13.41 12.88 -9.97
C LEU A 273 12.98 14.29 -9.55
N GLU A 274 11.79 14.43 -8.96
CA GLU A 274 11.26 15.68 -8.41
C GLU A 274 11.74 15.98 -6.98
N GLY A 275 12.71 15.22 -6.45
CA GLY A 275 13.22 15.39 -5.08
C GLY A 275 12.21 15.01 -4.00
N ARG A 276 11.21 14.20 -4.34
CA ARG A 276 10.17 13.68 -3.45
C ARG A 276 10.36 12.18 -3.21
N HIS A 277 9.77 11.66 -2.14
CA HIS A 277 9.83 10.24 -1.82
C HIS A 277 8.43 9.63 -1.90
N VAL A 278 8.25 8.44 -2.44
CA VAL A 278 7.01 7.71 -2.15
C VAL A 278 7.28 6.93 -0.89
N SER A 279 6.58 7.26 0.20
CA SER A 279 6.67 6.45 1.41
C SER A 279 6.28 5.02 1.04
N ILE A 280 7.15 4.06 1.36
CA ILE A 280 6.87 2.64 1.23
C ILE A 280 6.59 2.10 2.62
N PRO A 281 5.47 2.50 3.27
CA PRO A 281 5.26 2.07 4.62
C PRO A 281 4.95 0.57 4.55
N HIS A 282 5.59 -0.21 5.39
CA HIS A 282 5.32 -1.62 5.63
C HIS A 282 5.91 -2.57 4.58
N THR A 283 7.13 -2.32 4.08
CA THR A 283 7.87 -3.31 3.28
C THR A 283 9.05 -3.89 4.04
N VAL A 284 9.13 -5.22 4.03
CA VAL A 284 10.20 -5.96 4.67
C VAL A 284 10.86 -6.83 3.60
N ALA A 285 12.17 -6.68 3.43
CA ALA A 285 12.97 -7.63 2.68
C ALA A 285 13.62 -8.62 3.65
N TYR A 286 13.63 -9.90 3.28
CA TYR A 286 14.32 -10.93 4.02
C TYR A 286 15.27 -11.71 3.10
N ALA A 287 16.35 -12.23 3.68
CA ALA A 287 17.33 -13.01 2.94
C ALA A 287 16.88 -14.47 2.77
N GLY A 288 16.54 -14.85 1.55
CA GLY A 288 16.12 -16.19 1.17
C GLY A 288 14.82 -16.23 0.37
N THR A 289 14.39 -17.45 0.04
CA THR A 289 13.14 -17.67 -0.71
C THR A 289 11.92 -17.69 0.22
N PRO A 290 10.69 -17.48 -0.32
CA PRO A 290 9.46 -17.72 0.43
C PRO A 290 9.44 -19.10 1.10
N GLY A 291 8.99 -19.16 2.35
CA GLY A 291 9.03 -20.36 3.20
C GLY A 291 10.35 -20.59 3.93
N SER A 292 11.39 -19.78 3.71
CA SER A 292 12.61 -19.85 4.52
C SER A 292 12.37 -19.42 5.97
N PHE A 293 13.28 -19.76 6.88
CA PHE A 293 13.22 -19.28 8.27
C PHE A 293 13.34 -17.75 8.38
N ALA A 294 14.00 -17.09 7.42
CA ALA A 294 14.03 -15.63 7.34
C ALA A 294 12.65 -15.05 6.98
N ASN A 295 11.91 -15.72 6.09
CA ASN A 295 10.52 -15.38 5.80
C ASN A 295 9.64 -15.53 7.05
N GLU A 296 9.79 -16.64 7.78
CA GLU A 296 9.03 -16.90 9.00
C GLU A 296 9.33 -15.85 10.10
N ALA A 297 10.61 -15.50 10.28
CA ALA A 297 11.00 -14.43 11.20
C ALA A 297 10.38 -13.08 10.79
N ALA A 298 10.44 -12.72 9.50
CA ALA A 298 9.85 -11.49 8.99
C ALA A 298 8.32 -11.46 9.15
N GLU A 299 7.63 -12.56 8.86
CA GLU A 299 6.18 -12.69 9.02
C GLU A 299 5.73 -12.58 10.48
N LYS A 300 6.51 -13.16 11.40
CA LYS A 300 6.21 -13.10 12.84
C LYS A 300 6.39 -11.71 13.43
N ILE A 301 7.41 -10.97 13.01
CA ILE A 301 7.65 -9.60 13.47
C ILE A 301 6.68 -8.62 12.80
N TYR A 302 6.40 -8.85 11.50
CA TYR A 302 5.68 -7.92 10.65
C TYR A 302 4.52 -8.59 9.90
N PRO A 303 3.48 -9.07 10.61
CA PRO A 303 2.40 -9.86 10.02
C PRO A 303 1.54 -9.08 9.01
N THR A 304 1.57 -7.75 9.08
CA THR A 304 0.81 -6.84 8.21
C THR A 304 1.65 -6.21 7.10
N HIS A 305 2.94 -6.54 7.01
CA HIS A 305 3.85 -5.93 6.03
C HIS A 305 3.95 -6.77 4.76
N ALA A 306 4.21 -6.09 3.64
CA ALA A 306 4.55 -6.75 2.39
C ALA A 306 5.98 -7.31 2.47
N LEU A 307 6.08 -8.64 2.46
CA LEU A 307 7.35 -9.35 2.59
C LEU A 307 7.92 -9.69 1.20
N THR A 308 9.20 -9.37 0.97
CA THR A 308 9.93 -9.69 -0.26
C THR A 308 11.17 -10.52 0.07
N GLY A 309 11.26 -11.72 -0.52
CA GLY A 309 12.47 -12.54 -0.42
C GLY A 309 13.50 -12.09 -1.44
N LEU A 310 14.75 -11.88 -1.02
CA LEU A 310 15.89 -11.59 -1.89
C LEU A 310 16.94 -12.68 -1.71
N GLU A 311 17.55 -13.12 -2.81
CA GLU A 311 18.38 -14.32 -2.84
C GLU A 311 19.70 -14.13 -2.07
N HIS A 312 20.30 -12.95 -2.17
CA HIS A 312 21.56 -12.64 -1.50
C HIS A 312 21.37 -11.65 -0.35
N PHE A 313 22.26 -11.70 0.64
CA PHE A 313 22.21 -10.79 1.78
C PHE A 313 22.39 -9.35 1.30
N GLU A 314 23.37 -9.15 0.43
CA GLU A 314 23.75 -7.87 -0.17
C GLU A 314 22.56 -7.15 -0.82
N ASP A 315 21.66 -7.89 -1.47
CA ASP A 315 20.45 -7.34 -2.10
C ASP A 315 19.49 -6.74 -1.06
N VAL A 316 19.35 -7.39 0.10
CA VAL A 316 18.52 -6.88 1.22
C VAL A 316 19.10 -5.56 1.74
N PHE A 317 20.41 -5.52 1.96
CA PHE A 317 21.09 -4.32 2.41
C PHE A 317 20.99 -3.19 1.38
N GLU A 318 21.22 -3.48 0.10
CA GLU A 318 21.11 -2.49 -0.97
C GLU A 318 19.68 -1.95 -1.07
N ALA A 319 18.67 -2.81 -0.99
CA ALA A 319 17.27 -2.40 -1.05
C ALA A 319 16.88 -1.48 0.12
N VAL A 320 17.38 -1.76 1.33
CA VAL A 320 17.13 -0.92 2.51
C VAL A 320 17.89 0.41 2.42
N LEU A 321 19.19 0.36 2.10
CA LEU A 321 20.04 1.56 2.01
C LEU A 321 19.62 2.51 0.88
N SER A 322 19.11 1.96 -0.23
CA SER A 322 18.54 2.73 -1.34
C SER A 322 17.11 3.23 -1.08
N ASN A 323 16.54 2.95 0.10
CA ASN A 323 15.15 3.25 0.47
C ASN A 323 14.10 2.63 -0.48
N ARG A 324 14.46 1.54 -1.18
CA ARG A 324 13.52 0.72 -1.97
C ARG A 324 12.65 -0.18 -1.06
N ILE A 325 13.16 -0.51 0.12
CA ILE A 325 12.52 -1.30 1.17
C ILE A 325 12.73 -0.59 2.51
N GLU A 326 11.71 -0.60 3.37
CA GLU A 326 11.78 0.07 4.68
C GLU A 326 12.64 -0.71 5.69
N ILE A 327 12.46 -2.04 5.72
CA ILE A 327 13.03 -2.90 6.76
C ILE A 327 13.74 -4.11 6.14
N GLY A 328 14.93 -4.43 6.63
CA GLY A 328 15.66 -5.66 6.31
C GLY A 328 15.63 -6.65 7.46
N VAL A 329 15.44 -7.93 7.17
CA VAL A 329 15.53 -9.05 8.13
C VAL A 329 16.57 -10.05 7.65
N VAL A 330 17.64 -10.22 8.44
CA VAL A 330 18.80 -11.05 8.08
C VAL A 330 19.25 -11.94 9.24
N PRO A 331 19.69 -13.18 8.98
CA PRO A 331 20.22 -14.07 10.03
C PRO A 331 21.63 -13.62 10.43
N VAL A 332 21.89 -13.51 11.74
CA VAL A 332 23.21 -13.10 12.25
C VAL A 332 23.97 -14.20 12.96
N GLU A 333 23.26 -15.15 13.56
CA GLU A 333 23.85 -16.23 14.33
C GLU A 333 22.88 -17.41 14.42
N ASN A 334 23.38 -18.62 14.22
CA ASN A 334 22.67 -19.85 14.52
C ASN A 334 23.37 -20.59 15.66
N SER A 335 22.59 -21.13 16.59
CA SER A 335 23.09 -21.86 17.77
C SER A 335 24.00 -23.05 17.46
N LEU A 336 23.82 -23.73 16.32
CA LEU A 336 24.63 -24.88 15.90
C LEU A 336 25.73 -24.49 14.90
N ALA A 337 25.44 -23.60 13.96
CA ALA A 337 26.36 -23.24 12.87
C ALA A 337 27.24 -22.00 13.16
N GLY A 338 26.98 -21.29 14.26
CA GLY A 338 27.71 -20.08 14.64
C GLY A 338 27.26 -18.82 13.89
N LYS A 339 28.12 -17.79 13.90
CA LYS A 339 27.84 -16.47 13.34
C LYS A 339 27.88 -16.46 11.81
N VAL A 340 27.08 -15.59 11.21
CA VAL A 340 27.08 -15.36 9.75
C VAL A 340 27.98 -14.17 9.43
N ASP A 341 29.28 -14.42 9.22
CA ASP A 341 30.31 -13.37 9.08
C ASP A 341 29.98 -12.33 7.99
N LYS A 342 29.44 -12.77 6.85
CA LYS A 342 29.02 -11.85 5.77
C LYS A 342 28.00 -10.82 6.24
N VAL A 343 27.02 -11.25 7.03
CA VAL A 343 25.97 -10.36 7.55
C VAL A 343 26.53 -9.44 8.62
N GLN A 344 27.43 -9.92 9.48
CA GLN A 344 28.11 -9.10 10.47
C GLN A 344 28.86 -7.93 9.80
N ASN A 345 29.64 -8.21 8.75
CA ASN A 345 30.36 -7.19 7.99
C ASN A 345 29.42 -6.16 7.34
N LEU A 346 28.28 -6.60 6.79
CA LEU A 346 27.29 -5.70 6.18
C LEU A 346 26.60 -4.80 7.22
N LEU A 347 26.38 -5.30 8.44
CA LEU A 347 25.78 -4.55 9.55
C LEU A 347 26.71 -3.47 10.13
N GLU A 348 28.03 -3.56 9.90
CA GLU A 348 28.99 -2.52 10.32
C GLU A 348 28.84 -1.22 9.52
N ASN A 349 28.03 -1.21 8.46
CA ASN A 349 27.76 -0.01 7.68
C ASN A 349 27.17 1.10 8.57
N ALA A 350 27.85 2.26 8.60
CA ALA A 350 27.49 3.39 9.44
C ALA A 350 26.06 3.92 9.19
N ASN A 351 25.50 3.70 8.00
CA ASN A 351 24.17 4.14 7.59
C ASN A 351 23.04 3.20 8.01
N ILE A 352 23.32 2.17 8.81
CA ILE A 352 22.33 1.20 9.26
C ILE A 352 21.99 1.39 10.72
N GLU A 353 20.70 1.34 11.04
CA GLU A 353 20.16 1.29 12.39
C GLU A 353 19.53 -0.08 12.63
N ILE A 354 20.04 -0.83 13.62
CA ILE A 354 19.41 -2.06 14.10
C ILE A 354 18.25 -1.66 15.01
N ILE A 355 17.05 -2.10 14.65
CA ILE A 355 15.80 -1.71 15.34
C ILE A 355 15.19 -2.84 16.17
N ASN A 356 15.50 -4.10 15.87
CA ASN A 356 15.00 -5.25 16.63
C ASN A 356 15.88 -6.49 16.44
N ARG A 357 15.75 -7.46 17.35
CA ARG A 357 16.33 -8.81 17.26
C ARG A 357 15.29 -9.84 17.64
N ILE A 358 15.22 -10.92 16.89
CA ILE A 358 14.34 -12.06 17.21
C ILE A 358 15.15 -13.35 17.19
N LYS A 359 14.96 -14.18 18.22
CA LYS A 359 15.42 -15.58 18.21
C LYS A 359 14.27 -16.45 17.76
N LEU A 360 14.43 -17.09 16.60
CA LEU A 360 13.45 -18.02 16.05
C LEU A 360 13.93 -19.46 16.30
N PRO A 361 13.16 -20.28 17.05
CA PRO A 361 13.42 -21.71 17.14
C PRO A 361 13.33 -22.35 15.75
N ILE A 362 14.34 -23.12 15.38
CA ILE A 362 14.40 -23.80 14.08
C ILE A 362 13.76 -25.17 14.23
N LYS A 363 12.43 -25.19 14.08
CA LYS A 363 11.64 -26.42 14.07
C LYS A 363 11.62 -27.02 12.68
N GLN A 364 12.07 -28.26 12.56
CA GLN A 364 11.98 -29.04 11.34
C GLN A 364 10.72 -29.90 11.42
N MET A 365 9.88 -29.82 10.39
CA MET A 365 8.61 -30.55 10.32
C MET A 365 8.63 -31.51 9.14
N LEU A 366 8.10 -32.72 9.32
CA LEU A 366 7.82 -33.63 8.22
C LEU A 366 6.47 -33.23 7.60
N VAL A 367 6.49 -32.81 6.34
CA VAL A 367 5.31 -32.29 5.64
C VAL A 367 5.04 -33.08 4.36
N ALA A 368 3.78 -33.31 4.03
CA ALA A 368 3.37 -34.10 2.87
C ALA A 368 2.00 -33.64 2.33
N PRO A 369 1.59 -34.08 1.12
CA PRO A 369 0.27 -33.78 0.59
C PRO A 369 -0.85 -34.31 1.50
N ALA A 370 -2.01 -33.65 1.44
CA ALA A 370 -3.12 -33.94 2.34
C ALA A 370 -3.58 -35.41 2.30
N GLY A 371 -3.80 -36.00 3.48
CA GLY A 371 -4.20 -37.41 3.61
C GLY A 371 -3.11 -38.41 3.24
N THR A 372 -1.84 -38.03 3.41
CA THR A 372 -0.68 -38.92 3.39
C THR A 372 -0.49 -39.58 4.75
N GLU A 373 -0.32 -40.90 4.78
CA GLU A 373 -0.03 -41.62 6.02
C GLU A 373 1.48 -41.75 6.22
N LEU A 374 1.95 -41.68 7.47
CA LEU A 374 3.39 -41.80 7.77
C LEU A 374 3.99 -43.11 7.21
N SER A 375 3.21 -44.19 7.21
CA SER A 375 3.58 -45.52 6.69
C SER A 375 3.71 -45.60 5.17
N SER A 376 3.10 -44.67 4.42
CA SER A 376 3.13 -44.66 2.94
C SER A 376 4.33 -43.91 2.37
N ILE A 377 5.03 -43.12 3.18
CA ILE A 377 6.19 -42.33 2.77
C ILE A 377 7.35 -43.26 2.38
N ARG A 378 7.99 -42.97 1.24
CA ARG A 378 9.17 -43.68 0.70
C ARG A 378 10.30 -42.75 0.28
N LYS A 379 10.03 -41.46 0.12
CA LYS A 379 11.01 -40.44 -0.29
C LYS A 379 10.90 -39.23 0.61
N ILE A 380 12.03 -38.74 1.12
CA ILE A 380 12.10 -37.55 1.97
C ILE A 380 13.05 -36.54 1.33
N TYR A 381 12.53 -35.36 1.01
CA TYR A 381 13.26 -34.29 0.34
C TYR A 381 13.63 -33.20 1.36
N SER A 382 14.89 -32.76 1.39
CA SER A 382 15.27 -31.56 2.15
C SER A 382 16.69 -31.10 1.82
N HIS A 383 17.10 -29.98 2.40
CA HIS A 383 18.49 -29.55 2.41
C HIS A 383 19.36 -30.51 3.22
N GLU A 384 20.61 -30.74 2.80
CA GLU A 384 21.52 -31.70 3.46
C GLU A 384 21.64 -31.45 4.97
N LYS A 385 21.88 -30.20 5.37
CA LYS A 385 21.93 -29.82 6.80
C LYS A 385 20.65 -30.13 7.57
N ALA A 386 19.48 -30.04 6.95
CA ALA A 386 18.22 -30.35 7.62
C ALA A 386 18.03 -31.88 7.78
N LEU A 387 18.46 -32.67 6.77
CA LEU A 387 18.50 -34.13 6.88
C LEU A 387 19.47 -34.57 7.98
N GLU A 388 20.63 -33.92 8.07
CA GLU A 388 21.63 -34.20 9.11
C GLU A 388 21.16 -33.84 10.52
N GLN A 389 20.29 -32.84 10.64
CA GLN A 389 19.69 -32.41 11.90
C GLN A 389 18.51 -33.27 12.36
N CYS A 390 18.04 -34.24 11.56
CA CYS A 390 16.88 -35.08 11.89
C CYS A 390 17.23 -36.58 11.85
N LYS A 391 18.48 -36.97 12.12
CA LYS A 391 18.96 -38.34 11.95
C LYS A 391 18.24 -39.33 12.86
N ASN A 392 17.95 -38.95 14.10
CA ASN A 392 17.29 -39.83 15.06
C ASN A 392 15.88 -40.18 14.58
N PHE A 393 15.12 -39.19 14.12
CA PHE A 393 13.80 -39.42 13.54
C PHE A 393 13.89 -40.24 12.26
N LEU A 394 14.79 -39.88 11.33
CA LEU A 394 14.95 -40.57 10.06
C LEU A 394 15.40 -42.04 10.23
N SER A 395 16.12 -42.37 11.30
CA SER A 395 16.51 -43.75 11.62
C SER A 395 15.30 -44.68 11.89
N THR A 396 14.15 -44.11 12.27
CA THR A 396 12.89 -44.84 12.44
C THR A 396 12.19 -45.16 11.12
N MET A 397 12.66 -44.59 10.00
CA MET A 397 12.12 -44.77 8.65
C MET A 397 13.19 -45.27 7.67
N PRO A 398 13.84 -46.43 7.92
CA PRO A 398 15.00 -46.90 7.14
C PRO A 398 14.67 -47.23 5.67
N GLU A 399 13.40 -47.49 5.36
CA GLU A 399 12.90 -47.76 4.01
C GLU A 399 12.80 -46.48 3.14
N CYS A 400 12.94 -45.29 3.74
CA CYS A 400 12.82 -44.03 3.04
C CYS A 400 14.13 -43.60 2.37
N ARG A 401 14.06 -43.28 1.08
CA ARG A 401 15.18 -42.66 0.37
C ARG A 401 15.25 -41.17 0.69
N LEU A 402 16.39 -40.73 1.21
CA LEU A 402 16.67 -39.30 1.42
C LEU A 402 17.16 -38.66 0.12
N ILE A 403 16.58 -37.51 -0.25
CA ILE A 403 16.85 -36.81 -1.50
C ILE A 403 17.27 -35.37 -1.17
N PRO A 404 18.58 -35.05 -1.28
CA PRO A 404 19.09 -33.70 -1.09
C PRO A 404 18.46 -32.70 -2.07
N TYR A 405 18.22 -31.49 -1.58
CA TYR A 405 17.67 -30.37 -2.34
C TYR A 405 18.35 -29.05 -1.97
N SER A 406 18.18 -28.02 -2.81
CA SER A 406 18.90 -26.74 -2.64
C SER A 406 18.51 -25.96 -1.38
N THR A 407 17.26 -26.07 -0.92
CA THR A 407 16.76 -25.48 0.32
C THR A 407 15.59 -26.29 0.88
N THR A 408 15.26 -26.11 2.16
CA THR A 408 14.09 -26.75 2.79
C THR A 408 12.77 -26.26 2.18
N SER A 409 12.67 -24.97 1.86
CA SER A 409 11.52 -24.36 1.17
C SER A 409 11.35 -24.90 -0.25
N ALA A 410 12.43 -25.05 -1.01
CA ALA A 410 12.37 -25.59 -2.35
C ALA A 410 12.02 -27.09 -2.35
N ALA A 411 12.43 -27.84 -1.32
CA ALA A 411 12.01 -29.23 -1.12
C ALA A 411 10.50 -29.35 -0.86
N ALA A 412 9.93 -28.49 -0.01
CA ALA A 412 8.48 -28.42 0.21
C ALA A 412 7.74 -28.09 -1.10
N ALA A 413 8.22 -27.12 -1.87
CA ALA A 413 7.63 -26.78 -3.16
C ALA A 413 7.68 -27.95 -4.16
N ALA A 414 8.80 -28.68 -4.20
CA ALA A 414 8.95 -29.86 -5.04
C ALA A 414 7.96 -30.97 -4.66
N VAL A 415 7.80 -31.26 -3.36
CA VAL A 415 6.85 -32.27 -2.89
C VAL A 415 5.41 -31.86 -3.19
N ALA A 416 5.07 -30.59 -3.02
CA ALA A 416 3.75 -30.08 -3.39
C ALA A 416 3.49 -30.16 -4.90
N ALA A 417 4.51 -29.97 -5.73
CA ALA A 417 4.39 -30.13 -7.18
C ALA A 417 4.25 -31.60 -7.61
N ILE A 418 4.95 -32.53 -6.94
CA ILE A 418 4.83 -33.98 -7.17
C ILE A 418 3.43 -34.47 -6.76
N ASN A 419 2.94 -34.00 -5.60
CA ASN A 419 1.60 -34.27 -5.07
C ASN A 419 1.23 -35.77 -5.01
N ASP A 420 2.18 -36.64 -4.66
CA ASP A 420 1.93 -38.06 -4.40
C ASP A 420 1.88 -38.36 -2.89
N LYS A 421 1.33 -39.53 -2.52
CA LYS A 421 1.24 -39.96 -1.12
C LYS A 421 2.48 -40.71 -0.62
N CYS A 422 3.56 -40.70 -1.39
CA CYS A 422 4.79 -41.44 -1.11
C CYS A 422 5.99 -40.50 -0.85
N SER A 423 5.80 -39.20 -1.04
CA SER A 423 6.84 -38.18 -0.93
C SER A 423 6.52 -37.20 0.20
N ALA A 424 7.53 -36.91 1.02
CA ALA A 424 7.46 -35.91 2.08
C ALA A 424 8.67 -34.99 2.01
N ALA A 425 8.57 -33.81 2.61
CA ALA A 425 9.68 -32.89 2.79
C ALA A 425 9.96 -32.64 4.27
N ILE A 426 11.21 -32.33 4.60
CA ILE A 426 11.54 -31.69 5.88
C ILE A 426 11.63 -30.18 5.63
N ALA A 427 10.72 -29.41 6.26
CA ALA A 427 10.62 -27.98 6.03
C ALA A 427 10.07 -27.21 7.25
N SER A 428 10.01 -25.89 7.14
CA SER A 428 9.40 -24.99 8.13
C SER A 428 7.87 -25.02 8.05
N GLU A 429 7.21 -24.51 9.09
CA GLU A 429 5.76 -24.32 9.12
C GLU A 429 5.28 -23.38 8.00
N THR A 430 5.99 -22.27 7.79
CA THR A 430 5.68 -21.32 6.73
C THR A 430 5.78 -21.97 5.34
N ALA A 431 6.78 -22.81 5.10
CA ALA A 431 6.90 -23.54 3.83
C ALA A 431 5.74 -24.54 3.64
N ALA A 432 5.31 -25.24 4.69
CA ALA A 432 4.17 -26.15 4.65
C ALA A 432 2.89 -25.41 4.24
N ARG A 433 2.60 -24.31 4.94
CA ARG A 433 1.42 -23.47 4.71
C ARG A 433 1.39 -22.86 3.32
N LEU A 434 2.51 -22.28 2.86
CA LEU A 434 2.61 -21.67 1.53
C LEU A 434 2.36 -22.68 0.41
N ASN A 435 2.78 -23.93 0.60
CA ASN A 435 2.64 -25.01 -0.38
C ASN A 435 1.41 -25.90 -0.15
N ARG A 436 0.55 -25.57 0.82
CA ARG A 436 -0.66 -26.34 1.19
C ARG A 436 -0.37 -27.81 1.54
N LEU A 437 0.75 -28.06 2.21
CA LEU A 437 1.11 -29.37 2.72
C LEU A 437 0.63 -29.53 4.17
N GLU A 438 0.30 -30.76 4.55
CA GLU A 438 -0.04 -31.12 5.93
C GLU A 438 1.23 -31.46 6.72
N ILE A 439 1.28 -31.01 7.96
CA ILE A 439 2.32 -31.41 8.91
C ILE A 439 1.98 -32.80 9.42
N ILE A 440 2.75 -33.79 8.97
CA ILE A 440 2.61 -35.20 9.40
C ILE A 440 3.23 -35.39 10.77
N LYS A 441 4.36 -34.74 11.01
CA LYS A 441 5.03 -34.74 12.32
C LYS A 441 5.77 -33.43 12.55
N ASP A 442 5.53 -32.83 13.70
CA ASP A 442 6.21 -31.62 14.16
C ASP A 442 7.50 -31.98 14.92
N SER A 443 8.47 -31.08 14.86
CA SER A 443 9.66 -31.03 15.71
C SER A 443 10.48 -32.31 15.65
N ILE A 444 10.89 -32.70 14.43
CA ILE A 444 11.66 -33.91 14.15
C ILE A 444 13.18 -33.71 14.20
N GLN A 445 13.65 -32.51 14.53
CA GLN A 445 15.06 -32.23 14.74
C GLN A 445 15.61 -32.95 15.98
N ASP A 446 16.89 -33.32 15.93
CA ASP A 446 17.59 -34.06 16.98
C ASP A 446 17.87 -33.19 18.21
N GLU A 447 18.07 -31.88 18.01
CA GLU A 447 18.38 -30.91 19.07
C GLU A 447 17.19 -29.96 19.29
N GLU A 448 16.58 -30.01 20.49
CA GLU A 448 15.40 -29.19 20.81
C GLU A 448 15.73 -27.69 20.99
N GLU A 449 16.97 -27.36 21.37
CA GLU A 449 17.42 -25.98 21.62
C GLU A 449 18.04 -25.28 20.39
N ASN A 450 17.74 -25.72 19.17
CA ASN A 450 18.22 -25.06 17.96
C ASN A 450 17.43 -23.78 17.65
N TYR A 451 18.11 -22.63 17.63
CA TYR A 451 17.55 -21.36 17.20
C TYR A 451 18.49 -20.58 16.27
N THR A 452 17.90 -19.68 15.48
CA THR A 452 18.61 -18.65 14.71
C THR A 452 18.20 -17.28 15.21
N GLU A 453 19.17 -16.42 15.50
CA GLU A 453 18.95 -15.01 15.75
C GLU A 453 18.91 -14.23 14.42
N PHE A 454 17.84 -13.48 14.22
CA PHE A 454 17.67 -12.55 13.11
C PHE A 454 17.73 -11.11 13.61
N VAL A 455 18.46 -10.29 12.87
CA VAL A 455 18.50 -8.84 13.06
C VAL A 455 17.52 -8.18 12.12
N VAL A 456 16.79 -7.22 12.67
CA VAL A 456 15.94 -6.30 11.94
C VAL A 456 16.61 -4.94 11.89
N PHE A 457 16.73 -4.39 10.69
CA PHE A 457 17.42 -3.12 10.48
C PHE A 457 16.70 -2.22 9.48
N ARG A 458 17.03 -0.94 9.52
CA ARG A 458 16.59 0.09 8.56
C ARG A 458 17.73 1.05 8.23
N SER A 459 17.55 1.88 7.20
CA SER A 459 18.47 2.98 6.89
C SER A 459 18.37 4.09 7.94
N LYS A 460 19.51 4.62 8.40
CA LYS A 460 19.57 5.82 9.26
C LYS A 460 19.09 7.03 8.46
N LYS A 461 18.21 7.83 9.06
CA LYS A 461 17.70 9.08 8.47
C LYS A 461 18.73 10.20 8.52
#